data_AF-A0A0C3D039-F1
#
_entry.id   AF-A0A0C3D039-F1
#
_cell.length_a   1.000
_cell.length_b   1.000
_cell.length_c   1.000
_cell.angle_alpha   90.00
_cell.angle_beta   90.00
_cell.angle_gamma   90.00
#
_symmetry.space_group_name_H-M   'P 1'
#
loop_
_entity.id
_entity.type
_entity.pdbx_description
1 polymer ?
#
loop_
_entity_poly.entity_id
_entity_poly.type
_entity_poly.pdbx_seq_one_letter_code
_entity_poly.pdbx_strand_id
1 'polypeptide(L)'
;DLKDVPKAYGLTRKGEKGEYVADGPNGFWIAEDYDAEGMHSEVVGCTGLVNNAQNTAIELRRMAVSSKYRRRGIASRLINIAVAHAQAHGKEYIDLTTSSFQESTLSFYETHGWVI
;
A
#
# COMPACT_ATOMS: atom_id res chain seq x y z
N ASP A 1 -4.12 2.35 -12.70
CA ASP A 1 -5.45 2.90 -12.97
C ASP A 1 -6.30 2.61 -11.74
N LEU A 2 -6.84 3.63 -11.06
CA LEU A 2 -7.70 3.44 -9.88
C LEU A 2 -9.16 3.13 -10.29
N LYS A 3 -9.46 3.08 -11.59
CA LYS A 3 -10.81 2.79 -12.10
C LYS A 3 -11.28 1.37 -11.78
N ASP A 4 -10.36 0.42 -11.62
CA ASP A 4 -10.66 -0.97 -11.27
C ASP A 4 -9.54 -1.53 -10.37
N VAL A 5 -9.58 -1.12 -9.10
CA VAL A 5 -8.61 -1.56 -8.09
C VAL A 5 -8.58 -3.09 -7.95
N PRO A 6 -9.72 -3.80 -7.84
CA PRO A 6 -9.69 -5.25 -7.71
C PRO A 6 -8.94 -5.94 -8.84
N LYS A 7 -9.23 -5.58 -10.10
CA LYS A 7 -8.54 -6.16 -11.25
C LYS A 7 -7.06 -5.78 -11.29
N ALA A 8 -6.73 -4.51 -11.06
CA ALA A 8 -5.36 -4.00 -11.17
C ALA A 8 -4.42 -4.58 -10.10
N TYR A 9 -4.95 -4.94 -8.93
CA TYR A 9 -4.18 -5.43 -7.78
C TYR A 9 -4.52 -6.87 -7.39
N GLY A 10 -5.19 -7.62 -8.26
CA GLY A 10 -5.46 -9.06 -8.04
C GLY A 10 -6.28 -9.35 -6.79
N LEU A 11 -7.25 -8.50 -6.46
CA LEU A 11 -8.12 -8.71 -5.32
C LEU A 11 -9.31 -9.58 -5.72
N THR A 12 -9.65 -10.54 -4.87
CA THR A 12 -10.85 -11.37 -5.02
C THR A 12 -11.85 -11.03 -3.94
N ARG A 13 -13.13 -11.11 -4.30
CA ARG A 13 -14.23 -10.86 -3.37
C ARG A 13 -14.48 -12.13 -2.55
N LYS A 14 -14.38 -12.06 -1.22
CA LYS A 14 -14.64 -13.18 -0.30
C LYS A 14 -15.65 -12.76 0.79
N GLY A 15 -16.38 -13.76 1.32
CA GLY A 15 -17.39 -13.58 2.37
C GLY A 15 -18.73 -13.01 1.89
N GLU A 16 -19.76 -13.14 2.73
CA GLU A 16 -21.13 -12.72 2.41
C GLU A 16 -21.27 -11.20 2.28
N LYS A 17 -20.48 -10.44 3.06
CA LYS A 17 -20.39 -8.97 2.97
C LYS A 17 -19.57 -8.51 1.77
N GLY A 18 -18.85 -9.43 1.13
CA GLY A 18 -18.16 -9.19 -0.14
C GLY A 18 -16.94 -8.28 -0.02
N GLU A 19 -16.08 -8.56 0.95
CA GLU A 19 -14.81 -7.89 1.15
C GLU A 19 -13.80 -8.30 0.08
N TYR A 20 -12.95 -7.36 -0.33
CA TYR A 20 -11.86 -7.66 -1.26
C TYR A 20 -10.60 -8.02 -0.48
N VAL A 21 -10.01 -9.17 -0.82
CA VAL A 21 -8.76 -9.64 -0.24
C VAL A 21 -7.75 -9.95 -1.34
N ALA A 22 -6.47 -9.78 -1.03
CA ALA A 22 -5.40 -10.23 -1.90
C ALA A 22 -5.42 -11.76 -2.02
N ASP A 23 -5.41 -12.29 -3.24
CA ASP A 23 -5.38 -13.74 -3.53
C ASP A 23 -4.01 -14.21 -4.03
N GLY A 24 -2.96 -13.42 -3.72
CA GLY A 24 -1.60 -13.64 -4.14
C GLY A 24 -0.69 -12.47 -3.76
N PRO A 25 0.47 -12.32 -4.41
CA PRO A 25 1.46 -11.30 -4.04
C PRO A 25 0.97 -9.87 -4.33
N ASN A 26 0.07 -9.69 -5.30
CA ASN A 26 -0.55 -8.39 -5.54
C ASN A 26 -1.52 -8.04 -4.40
N GLY A 27 -1.65 -6.76 -4.10
CA GLY A 27 -2.59 -6.32 -3.08
C GLY A 27 -2.80 -4.81 -3.09
N PHE A 28 -3.84 -4.36 -2.39
CA PHE A 28 -4.13 -2.95 -2.20
C PHE A 28 -4.70 -2.76 -0.81
N TRP A 29 -4.13 -1.81 -0.07
CA TRP A 29 -4.53 -1.50 1.30
C TRP A 29 -4.94 -0.04 1.40
N ILE A 30 -5.95 0.19 2.21
CA ILE A 30 -6.42 1.51 2.59
C ILE A 30 -6.22 1.69 4.10
N ALA A 31 -5.98 2.93 4.50
CA ALA A 31 -6.10 3.35 5.88
C ALA A 31 -7.42 4.11 6.00
N GLU A 32 -8.25 3.70 6.94
CA GLU A 32 -9.52 4.35 7.25
C GLU A 32 -9.40 5.06 8.61
N ASP A 33 -9.93 6.27 8.68
CA ASP A 33 -10.18 6.96 9.95
C ASP A 33 -11.68 6.86 10.25
N TYR A 34 -12.00 6.45 11.47
CA TYR A 34 -13.38 6.29 11.93
C TYR A 34 -13.76 7.46 12.83
N ASP A 35 -15.02 7.86 12.78
CA ASP A 35 -15.56 8.76 13.81
C ASP A 35 -15.55 8.11 15.20
N ALA A 36 -15.81 8.91 16.24
CA ALA A 36 -15.74 8.46 17.63
C ALA A 36 -16.73 7.32 17.93
N GLU A 37 -17.83 7.26 17.18
CA GLU A 37 -18.88 6.27 17.28
C GLU A 37 -18.63 5.02 16.43
N GLY A 38 -17.64 5.03 15.53
CA GLY A 38 -17.32 3.94 14.60
C GLY A 38 -18.34 3.74 13.48
N MET A 39 -19.22 4.72 13.26
CA MET A 39 -20.37 4.63 12.35
C MET A 39 -20.03 5.10 10.93
N HIS A 40 -19.05 6.00 10.81
CA HIS A 40 -18.56 6.49 9.52
C HIS A 40 -17.04 6.32 9.42
N SER A 41 -16.58 6.00 8.20
CA SER A 41 -15.16 5.94 7.86
C SER A 41 -14.83 6.85 6.68
N GLU A 42 -13.64 7.45 6.71
CA GLU A 42 -13.01 8.13 5.58
C GLU A 42 -11.73 7.39 5.19
N VAL A 43 -11.50 7.16 3.90
CA VAL A 43 -10.20 6.68 3.42
C VAL A 43 -9.18 7.81 3.48
N VAL A 44 -8.19 7.67 4.36
CA VAL A 44 -7.18 8.72 4.63
C VAL A 44 -5.80 8.41 4.04
N GLY A 45 -5.59 7.19 3.55
CA GLY A 45 -4.37 6.81 2.85
C GLY A 45 -4.51 5.47 2.14
N CYS A 46 -3.56 5.18 1.25
CA CYS A 46 -3.53 3.90 0.55
C CYS A 46 -2.12 3.55 0.05
N THR A 47 -1.96 2.28 -0.30
CA THR A 47 -0.84 1.76 -1.10
C THR A 47 -1.25 0.47 -1.79
N GLY A 48 -0.50 0.05 -2.81
CA GLY A 48 -0.69 -1.25 -3.44
C GLY A 48 0.63 -1.87 -3.87
N LEU A 49 0.57 -3.18 -4.08
CA LEU A 49 1.66 -4.01 -4.55
C LEU A 49 1.27 -4.67 -5.87
N VAL A 50 2.16 -4.60 -6.85
CA VAL A 50 1.98 -5.25 -8.16
C VAL A 50 3.23 -6.03 -8.52
N ASN A 51 3.07 -7.34 -8.69
CA ASN A 51 4.17 -8.23 -9.02
C ASN A 51 4.79 -7.85 -10.36
N ASN A 52 6.12 -7.90 -10.43
CA ASN A 52 6.82 -7.68 -11.68
C ASN A 52 6.91 -8.98 -12.51
N ALA A 53 7.34 -8.86 -13.76
CA ALA A 53 7.42 -10.00 -14.68
C ALA A 53 8.43 -11.08 -14.25
N GLN A 54 9.45 -10.70 -13.48
CA GLN A 54 10.53 -11.58 -13.02
C GLN A 54 10.18 -12.34 -11.73
N ASN A 55 9.01 -12.06 -11.12
CA ASN A 55 8.45 -12.71 -9.94
C ASN A 55 9.31 -12.68 -8.65
N THR A 56 10.53 -12.17 -8.70
CA THR A 56 11.44 -11.98 -7.56
C THR A 56 11.20 -10.66 -6.83
N ALA A 57 10.74 -9.64 -7.55
CA ALA A 57 10.40 -8.34 -6.97
C ALA A 57 8.93 -7.97 -7.12
N ILE A 58 8.53 -6.97 -6.35
CA ILE A 58 7.19 -6.42 -6.37
C ILE A 58 7.21 -4.89 -6.27
N GLU A 59 6.41 -4.23 -7.10
CA GLU A 59 6.38 -2.77 -7.16
C GLU A 59 5.40 -2.22 -6.12
N LEU A 60 5.89 -1.34 -5.23
CA LEU A 60 5.06 -0.50 -4.38
C LEU A 60 4.51 0.66 -5.19
N ARG A 61 3.19 0.78 -5.22
CA ARG A 61 2.47 1.78 -6.01
C ARG A 61 1.48 2.55 -5.15
N ARG A 62 1.13 3.74 -5.64
CA ARG A 62 0.05 4.58 -5.10
C ARG A 62 0.16 4.89 -3.60
N MET A 63 1.38 4.93 -3.06
CA MET A 63 1.61 5.38 -1.69
C MET A 63 1.12 6.83 -1.57
N ALA A 64 0.05 7.03 -0.82
CA ALA A 64 -0.53 8.35 -0.61
C ALA A 64 -1.18 8.43 0.78
N VAL A 65 -1.00 9.58 1.43
CA VAL A 65 -1.71 9.94 2.66
C VAL A 65 -2.28 11.33 2.50
N SER A 66 -3.57 11.48 2.81
CA SER A 66 -4.29 12.75 2.81
C SER A 66 -3.53 13.77 3.66
N SER A 67 -3.36 14.99 3.13
CA SER A 67 -2.56 16.04 3.78
C SER A 67 -3.04 16.37 5.19
N LYS A 68 -4.34 16.27 5.45
CA LYS A 68 -4.99 16.48 6.76
C LYS A 68 -4.56 15.45 7.82
N TYR A 69 -4.07 14.30 7.39
CA TYR A 69 -3.75 13.15 8.24
C TYR A 69 -2.26 12.78 8.23
N ARG A 70 -1.41 13.58 7.57
CA ARG A 70 0.05 13.35 7.56
C ARG A 70 0.66 13.55 8.95
N ARG A 71 1.87 13.01 9.13
CA ARG A 71 2.65 13.05 10.39
C ARG A 71 2.01 12.30 11.57
N ARG A 72 1.05 11.41 11.30
CA ARG A 72 0.42 10.49 12.27
C ARG A 72 0.92 9.04 12.16
N GLY A 73 1.97 8.79 11.39
CA GLY A 73 2.53 7.44 11.17
C GLY A 73 1.74 6.55 10.20
N ILE A 74 0.72 7.07 9.52
CA ILE A 74 -0.13 6.30 8.58
C ILE A 74 0.69 5.67 7.45
N ALA A 75 1.56 6.45 6.81
CA ALA A 75 2.39 5.96 5.70
C ALA A 75 3.32 4.81 6.15
N SER A 76 3.91 4.90 7.34
CA SER A 76 4.73 3.83 7.91
C SER A 76 3.92 2.57 8.18
N ARG A 77 2.69 2.69 8.68
CA ARG A 77 1.80 1.53 8.87
C ARG A 77 1.44 0.87 7.53
N LEU A 78 1.16 1.66 6.50
CA LEU A 78 0.90 1.16 5.15
C LEU A 78 2.11 0.44 4.55
N ILE A 79 3.33 1.01 4.69
CA ILE A 79 4.57 0.34 4.28
C ILE A 79 4.73 -0.99 5.02
N ASN A 80 4.57 -1.00 6.34
CA ASN A 80 4.81 -2.21 7.13
C ASN A 80 3.87 -3.36 6.71
N ILE A 81 2.60 -3.05 6.42
CA ILE A 81 1.65 -4.05 5.91
C ILE A 81 2.07 -4.55 4.53
N ALA A 82 2.46 -3.66 3.62
CA ALA A 82 2.93 -4.05 2.29
C ALA A 82 4.20 -4.92 2.37
N VAL A 83 5.18 -4.52 3.19
CA VAL A 83 6.42 -5.29 3.41
C VAL A 83 6.12 -6.67 3.95
N ALA A 84 5.28 -6.77 4.99
CA ALA A 84 4.88 -8.05 5.56
C ALA A 84 4.16 -8.94 4.53
N HIS A 85 3.28 -8.37 3.70
CA HIS A 85 2.58 -9.11 2.64
C HIS A 85 3.55 -9.62 1.57
N ALA A 86 4.50 -8.78 1.14
CA ALA A 86 5.52 -9.16 0.16
C ALA A 86 6.41 -10.30 0.70
N GLN A 87 6.86 -10.20 1.95
CA GLN A 87 7.65 -11.24 2.62
C GLN A 87 6.87 -12.55 2.74
N ALA A 88 5.59 -12.50 3.12
CA ALA A 88 4.73 -13.69 3.21
C ALA A 88 4.56 -14.39 1.85
N HIS A 89 4.75 -13.67 0.74
CA HIS A 89 4.70 -14.21 -0.63
C HIS A 89 6.08 -14.44 -1.25
N GLY A 90 7.15 -14.48 -0.43
CA GLY A 90 8.50 -14.84 -0.86
C GLY A 90 9.16 -13.82 -1.79
N LYS A 91 8.77 -12.54 -1.71
CA LYS A 91 9.42 -11.48 -2.48
C LYS A 91 10.74 -11.08 -1.84
N GLU A 92 11.78 -11.01 -2.65
CA GLU A 92 13.15 -10.73 -2.17
C GLU A 92 13.38 -9.24 -1.96
N TYR A 93 12.78 -8.39 -2.81
CA TYR A 93 12.86 -6.94 -2.71
C TYR A 93 11.58 -6.27 -3.22
N ILE A 94 11.37 -5.05 -2.75
CA ILE A 94 10.25 -4.19 -3.14
C ILE A 94 10.83 -2.96 -3.82
N ASP A 95 10.52 -2.76 -5.09
CA ASP A 95 10.92 -1.56 -5.82
C ASP A 95 9.80 -0.52 -5.81
N LEU A 96 10.18 0.74 -6.03
CA LEU A 96 9.23 1.82 -6.25
C LEU A 96 9.87 2.87 -7.15
N THR A 97 9.02 3.59 -7.87
CA THR A 97 9.45 4.79 -8.60
C THR A 97 8.85 6.01 -7.91
N THR A 98 9.70 6.95 -7.51
CA THR A 98 9.30 8.24 -6.91
C THR A 98 10.01 9.39 -7.62
N SER A 99 9.47 10.60 -7.51
CA SER A 99 10.17 11.78 -8.00
C SER A 99 11.25 12.21 -7.02
N SER A 100 12.40 12.63 -7.55
CA SER A 100 13.52 13.15 -6.75
C SER A 100 13.30 14.58 -6.22
N PHE A 101 12.19 15.23 -6.60
CA PHE A 101 11.91 16.63 -6.25
C PHE A 101 11.50 16.85 -4.78
N GLN A 102 11.17 15.80 -4.03
CA GLN A 102 10.73 15.92 -2.64
C GLN A 102 11.68 15.16 -1.70
N GLU A 103 12.64 15.88 -1.10
CA GLU A 103 13.61 15.32 -0.14
C GLU A 103 12.92 14.58 1.01
N SER A 104 11.79 15.08 1.51
CA SER A 104 11.01 14.42 2.56
C SER A 104 10.51 13.03 2.17
N THR A 105 10.26 12.82 0.88
CA THR A 105 9.79 11.53 0.35
C THR A 105 10.96 10.56 0.22
N LEU A 106 12.13 11.04 -0.21
CA LEU A 106 13.36 10.24 -0.26
C LEU A 106 13.78 9.78 1.13
N SER A 107 13.90 10.72 2.08
CA SER A 107 14.25 10.42 3.47
C SER A 107 13.25 9.48 4.14
N PHE A 108 11.95 9.59 3.79
CA PHE A 108 10.94 8.65 4.26
C PHE A 108 11.24 7.22 3.80
N TYR A 109 11.52 7.00 2.52
CA TYR A 109 11.82 5.66 2.00
C TYR A 109 13.16 5.12 2.53
N GLU A 110 14.19 5.94 2.63
CA GLU A 110 15.48 5.56 3.24
C GLU A 110 15.30 5.07 4.68
N THR A 111 14.48 5.78 5.47
CA THR A 111 14.17 5.39 6.86
C THR A 111 13.47 4.02 6.93
N HIS A 112 12.80 3.58 5.86
CA HIS A 112 12.15 2.27 5.77
C HIS A 112 12.99 1.23 5.01
N GLY A 113 14.27 1.52 4.74
CA GLY A 113 15.23 0.55 4.20
C GLY A 113 15.39 0.54 2.69
N TRP A 114 14.77 1.48 1.96
CA TRP A 114 15.09 1.66 0.55
C TRP A 114 16.47 2.31 0.38
N VAL A 115 17.18 1.87 -0.65
CA VAL A 115 18.43 2.50 -1.10
C VAL A 115 18.14 3.16 -2.44
N ILE A 116 18.45 4.45 -2.56
CA ILE A 116 18.17 5.30 -3.72
C ILE A 116 19.37 5.36 -4.67
#